data_AF-A0A2D9FVQ5-F1
#
_entry.id   AF-A0A2D9FVQ5-F1
#
_cell.length_a   1.000
_cell.length_b   1.000
_cell.length_c   1.000
_cell.angle_alpha   90.00
_cell.angle_beta   90.00
_cell.angle_gamma   90.00
#
_symmetry.space_group_name_H-M   'P 1'
#
loop_
_entity.id
_entity.type
_entity.pdbx_description
1 polymer ?
#
loop_
_entity_poly.entity_id
_entity_poly.type
_entity_poly.pdbx_seq_one_letter_code
_entity_poly.pdbx_strand_id
1 'polypeptide(L)'
;MKSIISTILFTLVLTTGLFAQQNITNEKHERLLTHVEGNIFNVQFLNNDGNVVQEGQYWRDADHFKPHGTWLLYSEISEEVVTKATYEKGKQLTVETNINGKVIKADRQHLASIRQ
;
A
#
# COMPACT_ATOMS: atom_id res chain seq x y z
N MET A 1 2.98 34.40 63.26
CA MET A 1 2.21 33.62 62.26
C MET A 1 3.18 33.23 61.15
N LYS A 2 3.46 31.93 60.97
CA LYS A 2 4.39 31.44 59.94
C LYS A 2 3.57 31.02 58.72
N SER A 3 3.76 31.72 57.61
CA SER A 3 3.10 31.42 56.34
C SER A 3 3.74 30.19 55.70
N ILE A 4 2.95 29.18 55.35
CA ILE A 4 3.41 27.98 54.66
C ILE A 4 3.05 28.17 53.19
N ILE A 5 4.05 28.41 52.35
CA ILE A 5 3.89 28.49 50.90
C ILE A 5 3.80 27.05 50.38
N SER A 6 2.59 26.64 49.98
CA SER A 6 2.34 25.35 49.33
C SER A 6 2.72 25.47 47.85
N THR A 7 3.89 24.97 47.48
CA THR A 7 4.30 24.85 46.07
C THR A 7 3.61 23.64 45.45
N ILE A 8 2.64 23.88 44.57
CA ILE A 8 2.02 22.85 43.74
C ILE A 8 3.04 22.46 42.65
N LEU A 9 3.52 21.21 42.71
CA LEU A 9 4.41 20.62 41.72
C LEU A 9 3.57 20.16 40.52
N PHE A 10 3.62 20.91 39.43
CA PHE A 10 2.97 20.55 38.16
C PHE A 10 3.87 19.56 37.42
N THR A 11 3.60 18.26 37.55
CA THR A 11 4.31 17.23 36.79
C THR A 11 3.77 17.19 35.35
N LEU A 12 4.56 17.76 34.43
CA LEU A 12 4.32 17.70 33.00
C LEU A 12 4.58 16.26 32.52
N VAL A 13 3.52 15.47 32.31
CA VAL A 13 3.63 14.14 31.69
C VAL A 13 3.79 14.35 30.18
N LEU A 14 5.04 14.36 29.73
CA LEU A 14 5.37 14.30 28.30
C LEU A 14 5.09 12.87 27.81
N THR A 15 3.91 12.64 27.25
CA THR A 15 3.60 11.41 26.52
C THR A 15 4.40 11.42 25.22
N THR A 16 5.53 10.71 25.18
CA THR A 16 6.25 10.45 23.95
C THR A 16 5.42 9.49 23.09
N GLY A 17 4.73 10.03 22.10
CA GLY A 17 4.07 9.23 21.07
C GLY A 17 5.12 8.37 20.37
N LEU A 18 5.08 7.06 20.60
CA LEU A 18 5.87 6.09 19.87
C LEU A 18 5.32 6.03 18.44
N PHE A 19 5.87 6.84 17.54
CA PHE A 19 5.69 6.64 16.11
C PHE A 19 6.45 5.37 15.74
N ALA A 20 5.73 4.25 15.63
CA ALA A 20 6.28 3.03 15.05
C ALA A 20 6.68 3.34 13.61
N GLN A 21 7.97 3.54 13.38
CA GLN A 21 8.54 3.67 12.04
C GLN A 21 8.35 2.31 11.34
N GLN A 22 7.35 2.23 10.46
CA GLN A 22 7.15 1.06 9.62
C GLN A 22 8.34 0.97 8.65
N ASN A 23 9.26 0.03 8.93
CA ASN A 23 10.29 -0.33 7.96
C ASN A 23 9.61 -1.05 6.81
N ILE A 24 9.53 -0.40 5.64
CA ILE A 24 9.10 -1.05 4.41
C ILE A 24 10.31 -1.83 3.87
N THR A 25 10.34 -3.14 4.10
CA THR A 25 11.29 -4.04 3.43
C THR A 25 10.75 -4.41 2.05
N ASN A 26 11.47 -4.03 0.99
CA ASN A 26 11.18 -4.54 -0.36
C ASN A 26 11.68 -5.98 -0.43
N GLU A 27 10.80 -6.93 -0.14
CA GLU A 27 11.10 -8.35 -0.36
C GLU A 27 11.11 -8.67 -1.86
N LYS A 28 12.04 -9.54 -2.27
CA LYS A 28 12.14 -9.95 -3.67
C LYS A 28 11.14 -11.08 -3.93
N HIS A 29 10.01 -10.75 -4.54
CA HIS A 29 9.03 -11.74 -4.97
C HIS A 29 9.41 -12.39 -6.30
N GLU A 30 9.16 -13.69 -6.45
CA GLU A 30 9.22 -14.36 -7.75
C GLU A 30 8.10 -13.82 -8.64
N ARG A 31 8.41 -13.54 -9.91
CA ARG A 31 7.46 -12.96 -10.86
C ARG A 31 7.11 -13.94 -11.97
N LEU A 32 5.86 -14.36 -12.02
CA LEU A 32 5.29 -15.17 -13.11
C LEU A 32 4.57 -14.26 -14.11
N LEU A 33 4.93 -14.34 -15.38
CA LEU A 33 4.34 -13.52 -16.44
C LEU A 33 3.80 -14.42 -17.55
N THR A 34 2.49 -14.32 -17.84
CA THR A 34 1.81 -15.15 -18.83
C THR A 34 1.18 -14.27 -19.89
N HIS A 35 1.49 -14.49 -21.17
CA HIS A 35 0.83 -13.80 -22.29
C HIS A 35 -0.63 -14.25 -22.42
N VAL A 36 -1.54 -13.31 -22.64
CA VAL A 36 -2.99 -13.58 -22.77
C VAL A 36 -3.43 -13.35 -24.21
N GLU A 37 -3.57 -12.08 -24.60
CA GLU A 37 -4.03 -11.70 -25.94
C GLU A 37 -3.51 -10.31 -26.28
N GLY A 38 -3.13 -10.11 -27.55
CA GLY A 38 -2.61 -8.84 -28.05
C GLY A 38 -1.44 -8.37 -27.18
N ASN A 39 -1.61 -7.20 -26.56
CA ASN A 39 -0.61 -6.59 -25.69
C ASN A 39 -0.82 -6.88 -24.19
N ILE A 40 -1.72 -7.79 -23.82
CA ILE A 40 -2.06 -8.06 -22.41
C ILE A 40 -1.28 -9.26 -21.88
N PHE A 41 -0.70 -9.10 -20.70
CA PHE A 41 0.02 -10.14 -19.96
C PHE A 41 -0.50 -10.18 -18.52
N ASN A 42 -0.84 -11.36 -18.02
CA ASN A 42 -1.12 -11.56 -16.60
C ASN A 42 0.19 -11.66 -15.83
N VAL A 43 0.23 -11.08 -14.64
CA VAL A 43 1.38 -11.16 -13.73
C VAL A 43 0.94 -11.59 -12.34
N GLN A 44 1.73 -12.47 -11.74
CA GLN A 44 1.63 -12.85 -10.33
C GLN A 44 3.00 -12.68 -9.68
N PHE A 45 3.01 -12.19 -8.46
CA PHE A 45 4.17 -12.11 -7.59
C PHE A 45 3.96 -13.09 -6.44
N LEU A 46 4.94 -13.97 -6.22
CA LEU A 46 4.88 -15.01 -5.21
C LEU A 46 5.81 -14.69 -4.03
N ASN A 47 5.40 -15.05 -2.81
CA ASN A 47 6.31 -15.09 -1.67
C ASN A 47 7.24 -16.32 -1.74
N ASN A 48 8.12 -16.47 -0.75
CA ASN A 48 9.06 -17.59 -0.68
C ASN A 48 8.38 -18.96 -0.53
N ASP A 49 7.12 -19.00 -0.10
CA ASP A 49 6.31 -20.22 0.04
C ASP A 49 5.54 -20.56 -1.25
N GLY A 50 5.64 -19.72 -2.29
CA GLY A 50 4.93 -19.88 -3.55
C GLY A 50 3.50 -19.33 -3.55
N ASN A 51 3.06 -18.65 -2.49
CA ASN A 51 1.74 -18.03 -2.39
C ASN A 51 1.70 -16.70 -3.14
N VAL A 52 0.59 -16.42 -3.83
CA VAL A 52 0.39 -15.14 -4.54
C VAL A 52 0.20 -14.02 -3.52
N VAL A 53 1.11 -13.04 -3.54
CA VAL A 53 1.01 -11.82 -2.72
C VAL A 53 0.49 -10.64 -3.51
N GLN A 54 0.64 -10.65 -4.83
CA GLN A 54 0.14 -9.61 -5.71
C GLN A 54 -0.16 -10.18 -7.09
N GLU A 55 -1.24 -9.73 -7.70
CA GLU A 55 -1.57 -10.07 -9.08
C GLU A 55 -2.19 -8.91 -9.84
N GLY A 56 -2.11 -8.99 -11.17
CA GLY A 56 -2.72 -8.02 -12.05
C GLY A 56 -2.35 -8.26 -13.50
N GLN A 57 -2.44 -7.20 -14.30
CA GLN A 57 -2.13 -7.27 -15.72
C GLN A 57 -1.16 -6.18 -16.13
N TYR A 58 -0.34 -6.49 -17.14
CA TYR A 58 0.44 -5.52 -17.88
C TYR A 58 -0.10 -5.35 -19.29
N TRP A 59 -0.04 -4.11 -19.77
CA TRP A 59 -0.08 -3.77 -21.19
C TRP A 59 1.36 -3.60 -21.69
N ARG A 60 1.74 -4.37 -22.70
CA ARG A 60 3.03 -4.25 -23.37
C ARG A 60 2.97 -3.16 -24.44
N ASP A 61 3.89 -2.20 -24.35
CA ASP A 61 4.07 -1.11 -25.29
C ASP A 61 5.54 -1.11 -25.74
N ALA A 62 5.80 -1.64 -26.94
CA ALA A 62 7.12 -2.02 -27.42
C ALA A 62 7.87 -2.91 -26.41
N ASP A 63 8.93 -2.38 -25.80
CA ASP A 63 9.77 -3.09 -24.83
C ASP A 63 9.41 -2.80 -23.37
N HIS A 64 8.32 -2.07 -23.12
CA HIS A 64 7.90 -1.68 -21.77
C HIS A 64 6.60 -2.37 -21.37
N PHE A 65 6.55 -2.86 -20.13
CA PHE A 65 5.33 -3.32 -19.49
C PHE A 65 4.76 -2.22 -18.60
N LYS A 66 3.51 -1.84 -18.85
CA LYS A 66 2.80 -0.80 -18.10
C LYS A 66 1.63 -1.43 -17.34
N PRO A 67 1.45 -1.17 -16.03
CA PRO A 67 0.30 -1.69 -15.28
C PRO A 67 -1.02 -1.41 -15.99
N HIS A 68 -1.89 -2.42 -16.07
CA HIS A 68 -3.19 -2.35 -16.70
C HIS A 68 -4.21 -3.21 -15.95
N GLY A 69 -5.49 -2.91 -16.14
CA GLY A 69 -6.58 -3.67 -15.52
C GLY A 69 -6.63 -3.45 -14.01
N THR A 70 -7.17 -4.45 -13.32
CA THR A 70 -7.22 -4.47 -11.85
C THR A 70 -5.97 -5.13 -11.31
N TRP A 71 -5.39 -4.51 -10.27
CA TRP A 71 -4.29 -5.02 -9.49
C TRP A 71 -4.75 -5.27 -8.07
N LEU A 72 -4.40 -6.44 -7.54
CA LEU A 72 -4.74 -6.90 -6.20
C LEU A 72 -3.45 -7.13 -5.42
N LEU A 73 -3.43 -6.64 -4.20
CA LEU A 73 -2.41 -6.96 -3.18
C LEU A 73 -3.10 -7.72 -2.07
N TYR A 74 -2.51 -8.83 -1.67
CA TYR A 74 -3.02 -9.70 -0.62
C TYR A 74 -2.29 -9.48 0.70
N SER A 75 -3.00 -9.73 1.79
CA SER A 75 -2.43 -9.84 3.12
C SER A 75 -1.49 -11.04 3.19
N GLU A 76 -0.28 -10.85 3.70
CA GLU A 76 0.67 -11.94 3.93
C GLU A 76 0.16 -12.98 4.94
N ILE A 77 -0.80 -12.61 5.78
CA ILE A 77 -1.26 -13.44 6.91
C ILE A 77 -2.69 -13.99 6.74
N SER A 78 -3.50 -13.47 5.82
CA SER A 78 -4.95 -13.80 5.77
C SER A 78 -5.54 -14.10 4.39
N GLU A 79 -4.75 -14.14 3.30
CA GLU A 79 -5.23 -14.26 1.91
C GLU A 79 -6.26 -13.19 1.49
N GLU A 80 -6.57 -12.23 2.36
CA GLU A 80 -7.52 -11.16 2.10
C GLU A 80 -6.89 -10.12 1.17
N VAL A 81 -7.67 -9.59 0.22
CA VAL A 81 -7.25 -8.45 -0.59
C VAL A 81 -7.17 -7.21 0.31
N VAL A 82 -5.96 -6.70 0.52
CA VAL A 82 -5.71 -5.49 1.30
C VAL A 82 -5.69 -4.25 0.43
N THR A 83 -5.32 -4.37 -0.85
CA THR A 83 -5.37 -3.25 -1.80
C THR A 83 -5.90 -3.69 -3.15
N LYS A 84 -6.81 -2.88 -3.69
CA LYS A 84 -7.27 -2.95 -5.07
C LYS A 84 -6.92 -1.64 -5.77
N ALA A 85 -6.20 -1.72 -6.88
CA ALA A 85 -5.90 -0.57 -7.72
C ALA A 85 -6.32 -0.84 -9.16
N THR A 86 -6.70 0.20 -9.90
CA THR A 86 -7.04 0.06 -11.32
C THR A 86 -6.15 0.94 -12.18
N TYR A 87 -5.75 0.43 -13.34
CA TYR A 87 -4.80 1.09 -14.23
C TYR A 87 -5.23 1.03 -15.69
N GLU A 88 -4.97 2.11 -16.40
CA GLU A 88 -5.08 2.19 -17.85
C GLU A 88 -3.71 2.50 -18.46
N LYS A 89 -3.05 1.47 -19.01
CA LYS A 89 -1.76 1.58 -19.71
C LYS A 89 -0.72 2.41 -18.92
N GLY A 90 -0.58 2.11 -17.64
CA GLY A 90 0.35 2.74 -16.69
C GLY A 90 -0.24 3.92 -15.91
N LYS A 91 -1.42 4.42 -16.28
CA LYS A 91 -2.10 5.48 -15.53
C LYS A 91 -2.98 4.88 -14.44
N GLN A 92 -2.63 5.11 -13.19
CA GLN A 92 -3.46 4.72 -12.05
C GLN A 92 -4.76 5.54 -12.04
N LEU A 93 -5.89 4.85 -11.98
CA LEU A 93 -7.23 5.45 -11.99
C LEU A 93 -7.81 5.50 -10.59
N THR A 94 -7.68 4.40 -9.85
CA THR A 94 -8.17 4.28 -8.48
C THR A 94 -7.21 3.45 -7.63
N VAL A 95 -7.28 3.67 -6.33
CA VAL A 95 -6.75 2.77 -5.31
C VAL A 95 -7.70 2.73 -4.13
N GLU A 96 -7.90 1.54 -3.61
CA GLU A 96 -8.67 1.26 -2.41
C GLU A 96 -7.82 0.33 -1.54
N THR A 97 -7.51 0.76 -0.32
CA THR A 97 -6.74 -0.02 0.64
C THR A 97 -7.51 -0.15 1.95
N ASN A 98 -7.56 -1.37 2.49
CA ASN A 98 -8.07 -1.62 3.83
C ASN A 98 -6.89 -1.63 4.82
N ILE A 99 -6.91 -0.71 5.77
CA ILE A 99 -5.92 -0.62 6.86
C ILE A 99 -6.67 -0.80 8.17
N ASN A 100 -6.47 -1.93 8.85
CA ASN A 100 -7.08 -2.23 10.15
C ASN A 100 -8.61 -2.06 10.15
N GLY A 101 -9.29 -2.53 9.11
CA GLY A 101 -10.75 -2.42 8.95
C GLY A 101 -11.23 -1.08 8.41
N LYS A 102 -10.35 -0.09 8.25
CA LYS A 102 -10.68 1.21 7.63
C LYS A 102 -10.34 1.20 6.15
N VAL A 103 -11.35 1.46 5.32
CA VAL A 103 -11.17 1.59 3.88
C VAL A 103 -10.76 3.02 3.53
N ILE A 104 -9.62 3.17 2.85
CA ILE A 104 -9.11 4.42 2.30
C ILE A 104 -9.18 4.33 0.77
N LYS A 105 -9.80 5.32 0.13
CA LYS A 105 -9.96 5.37 -1.33
C LYS A 105 -9.37 6.66 -1.89
N ALA A 106 -8.71 6.55 -3.03
CA ALA A 106 -8.27 7.68 -3.82
C ALA A 106 -8.57 7.43 -5.30
N ASP A 107 -9.11 8.44 -5.96
CA ASP A 107 -9.35 8.45 -7.41
C ASP A 107 -8.27 9.24 -8.13
N ARG A 108 -8.35 9.29 -9.47
CA ARG A 108 -7.38 9.97 -10.32
C ARG A 108 -7.18 11.46 -9.94
N GLN A 109 -8.23 12.18 -9.56
CA GLN A 109 -8.12 13.60 -9.24
C GLN A 109 -7.35 13.79 -7.94
N HIS A 110 -7.70 13.00 -6.92
CA HIS A 110 -6.99 12.98 -5.65
C HIS A 110 -5.52 12.53 -5.80
N LEU A 111 -5.28 11.51 -6.62
CA LEU A 111 -3.92 11.02 -6.93
C LEU A 111 -3.08 12.05 -7.68
N ALA A 112 -3.69 12.92 -8.48
CA ALA A 112 -2.99 13.99 -9.19
C ALA A 112 -2.62 15.15 -8.26
N SER A 113 -3.45 15.47 -7.27
CA SER A 113 -3.19 16.59 -6.33
C SER A 113 -2.06 16.30 -5.34
N ILE A 114 -1.77 15.03 -5.05
CA ILE A 114 -0.71 14.62 -4.10
C ILE A 114 0.67 14.43 -4.74
N ARG A 115 0.77 14.52 -6.08
CA ARG A 115 2.02 14.32 -6.84
C ARG A 115 2.69 15.63 -7.29
N GLN A 116 2.15 16.78 -6.88
CA GLN A 116 2.74 18.11 -7.10
C GLN A 116 3.68 18.46 -5.95
#